data_AF-A0A1G3IE70-F1
#
_entry.id   AF-A0A1G3IE70-F1
#
_cell.length_a   1.000
_cell.length_b   1.000
_cell.length_c   1.000
_cell.angle_alpha   90.00
_cell.angle_beta   90.00
_cell.angle_gamma   90.00
#
_symmetry.space_group_name_H-M   'P 1'
#
loop_
_entity.id
_entity.type
_entity.pdbx_description
1 polymer ?
#
loop_
_entity_poly.entity_id
_entity_poly.type
_entity_poly.pdbx_seq_one_letter_code
_entity_poly.pdbx_strand_id
1 'polypeptide(L)'
;MIRRTAVVALMVYGLGACAGYSEGRGIVDSSFWDTGMLFGSNDRAELGLAEMAKGNYAGAEVHFNKALRTDPKDVHALLALGFIYQSTGRAVKAREMYESILAIRPDNSKQLVVWKELSTRPVSEIASVNLALLESGNIVGGMENSGYGESLPSPPGFPADAGNPIISGAPAGPALLGRTALPPPSPESSARAAGLAPTFSGNEANVVARFKAMTALRDQSLITPEEFNTRRQANIGALLPLTSPPAASGMDRPVPSSEQISGRLRAIGRALEMRALSVSQHSAERTMILDALMPSAPVSVANPGAPPKGLMEAADAVRKLETLRDEKLIDTDEYAKERTAIERSMQPAGTPTNSPSAGNGAAVSAKSGAKRSGTQPAVHLASYRSQNAADRGWAQVKRAHPTLLGDLTPEVSKVDMGQGKGIFYRLKAGPLNSDAAAADICAKLKLRRQYCEPSFMGSG
;
A
#
# COMPACT_ATOMS: atom_id res chain seq x y z
N MET A 1 -55.06 -7.57 -46.82
CA MET A 1 -54.13 -6.77 -47.65
C MET A 1 -53.77 -5.51 -46.87
N ILE A 2 -52.48 -5.27 -46.62
CA ILE A 2 -51.62 -4.26 -47.29
C ILE A 2 -51.77 -2.83 -46.71
N ARG A 3 -50.71 -2.45 -45.97
CA ARG A 3 -50.12 -1.12 -45.70
C ARG A 3 -50.90 0.15 -46.08
N ARG A 4 -50.94 1.11 -45.14
CA ARG A 4 -50.81 2.55 -45.42
C ARG A 4 -49.53 3.12 -44.80
N THR A 5 -48.56 3.41 -45.65
CA THR A 5 -47.47 4.39 -45.46
C THR A 5 -47.96 5.77 -45.91
N ALA A 6 -47.47 6.93 -45.43
CA ALA A 6 -46.61 7.20 -44.26
C ALA A 6 -47.26 8.35 -43.42
N VAL A 7 -46.70 9.53 -43.06
CA VAL A 7 -45.46 10.28 -43.36
C VAL A 7 -44.93 10.92 -42.05
N VAL A 8 -43.66 11.33 -42.02
CA VAL A 8 -42.97 11.99 -40.90
C VAL A 8 -43.52 13.40 -40.60
N ALA A 9 -43.64 13.75 -39.32
CA ALA A 9 -43.59 15.13 -38.82
C ALA A 9 -42.68 15.19 -37.58
N LEU A 10 -41.42 15.59 -37.77
CA LEU A 10 -40.36 15.58 -36.74
C LEU A 10 -39.56 16.89 -36.80
N MET A 11 -40.02 17.91 -36.07
CA MET A 11 -39.35 19.19 -35.75
C MET A 11 -40.20 19.93 -34.70
N VAL A 12 -39.70 20.76 -33.77
CA VAL A 12 -38.37 20.90 -33.15
C VAL A 12 -38.66 21.38 -31.72
N TYR A 13 -38.07 20.77 -30.70
CA TYR A 13 -37.86 21.40 -29.38
C TYR A 13 -36.57 20.86 -28.75
N GLY A 14 -35.46 21.12 -29.44
CA GLY A 14 -34.12 20.81 -28.97
C GLY A 14 -33.14 21.83 -29.53
N LEU A 15 -32.74 22.78 -28.68
CA LEU A 15 -31.54 23.65 -28.71
C LEU A 15 -31.81 24.84 -27.77
N GLY A 16 -31.53 24.66 -26.49
CA GLY A 16 -31.80 25.63 -25.42
C GLY A 16 -30.91 25.46 -24.20
N ALA A 17 -29.72 24.88 -24.37
CA ALA A 17 -28.69 24.86 -23.34
C ALA A 17 -27.95 26.21 -23.29
N CYS A 18 -27.33 26.52 -22.14
CA CYS A 18 -26.52 27.73 -21.85
C CYS A 18 -27.27 29.01 -21.42
N ALA A 19 -28.22 28.88 -20.51
CA ALA A 19 -28.48 29.89 -19.46
C ALA A 19 -28.97 29.17 -18.18
N GLY A 20 -28.45 29.52 -16.99
CA GLY A 20 -28.94 28.95 -15.72
C GLY A 20 -27.91 28.43 -14.70
N TYR A 21 -26.59 28.64 -14.89
CA TYR A 21 -25.59 28.39 -13.83
C TYR A 21 -25.63 29.48 -12.75
N SER A 22 -26.69 29.51 -11.93
CA SER A 22 -26.81 30.45 -10.81
C SER A 22 -27.66 29.99 -9.61
N GLU A 23 -28.36 28.85 -9.68
CA GLU A 23 -29.18 28.34 -8.57
C GLU A 23 -28.84 26.89 -8.21
N GLY A 24 -28.70 26.62 -6.90
CA GLY A 24 -28.01 25.45 -6.35
C GLY A 24 -28.79 24.13 -6.32
N ARG A 25 -29.48 23.75 -7.41
CA ARG A 25 -30.09 22.41 -7.52
C ARG A 25 -29.07 21.32 -7.80
N GLY A 26 -28.29 20.98 -6.76
CA GLY A 26 -27.47 19.77 -6.71
C GLY A 26 -28.25 18.58 -6.14
N ILE A 27 -27.54 17.44 -5.98
CA ILE A 27 -28.00 16.14 -5.44
C ILE A 27 -28.48 16.22 -3.95
N VAL A 28 -28.47 17.44 -3.38
CA VAL A 28 -28.85 17.77 -2.00
C VAL A 28 -30.28 18.33 -1.86
N ASP A 29 -30.98 18.63 -2.96
CA ASP A 29 -32.40 19.03 -2.94
C ASP A 29 -33.27 17.80 -2.58
N SER A 30 -34.23 17.94 -1.66
CA SER A 30 -35.06 16.81 -1.21
C SER A 30 -35.90 16.21 -2.33
N SER A 31 -36.30 17.04 -3.31
CA SER A 31 -37.09 16.61 -4.47
C SER A 31 -36.36 15.59 -5.37
N PHE A 32 -35.03 15.52 -5.30
CA PHE A 32 -34.23 14.48 -5.96
C PHE A 32 -34.47 13.09 -5.35
N TRP A 33 -34.72 13.03 -4.03
CA TRP A 33 -34.94 11.78 -3.29
C TRP A 33 -36.43 11.41 -3.20
N ASP A 34 -37.34 12.39 -3.18
CA ASP A 34 -38.79 12.18 -3.31
C ASP A 34 -39.16 11.47 -4.62
N THR A 35 -38.36 11.65 -5.67
CA THR A 35 -38.52 10.99 -6.97
C THR A 35 -37.94 9.58 -6.92
N GLY A 36 -38.64 8.65 -6.24
CA GLY A 36 -38.17 7.29 -5.87
C GLY A 36 -37.54 6.45 -7.00
N MET A 37 -36.26 6.70 -7.29
CA MET A 37 -35.51 6.16 -8.43
C MET A 37 -34.61 4.98 -8.10
N LEU A 38 -34.33 4.73 -6.81
CA LEU A 38 -33.31 3.76 -6.38
C LEU A 38 -33.93 2.48 -5.81
N PHE A 39 -34.87 2.60 -4.87
CA PHE A 39 -35.50 1.43 -4.23
C PHE A 39 -37.04 1.59 -4.15
N GLY A 40 -37.75 0.50 -4.44
CA GLY A 40 -39.22 0.53 -4.55
C GLY A 40 -39.92 0.64 -3.19
N SER A 41 -40.76 1.66 -3.03
CA SER A 41 -41.79 1.78 -1.99
C SER A 41 -41.36 1.46 -0.54
N ASN A 42 -40.23 1.98 -0.07
CA ASN A 42 -39.92 1.98 1.37
C ASN A 42 -39.45 3.36 1.88
N ASP A 43 -40.41 4.29 1.92
CA ASP A 43 -40.41 5.67 2.44
C ASP A 43 -39.48 5.93 3.65
N ARG A 44 -39.33 4.95 4.55
CA ARG A 44 -38.57 5.07 5.80
C ARG A 44 -37.08 4.78 5.66
N ALA A 45 -36.68 3.99 4.66
CA ALA A 45 -35.28 3.70 4.35
C ALA A 45 -34.61 4.93 3.69
N GLU A 46 -35.30 5.58 2.76
CA GLU A 46 -34.82 6.80 2.09
C GLU A 46 -34.60 7.95 3.09
N LEU A 47 -35.50 8.15 4.05
CA LEU A 47 -35.28 9.10 5.15
C LEU A 47 -34.05 8.76 6.01
N GLY A 48 -33.75 7.47 6.21
CA GLY A 48 -32.54 7.02 6.89
C GLY A 48 -31.28 7.31 6.09
N LEU A 49 -31.32 7.11 4.76
CA LEU A 49 -30.23 7.47 3.84
C LEU A 49 -30.00 8.98 3.79
N ALA A 50 -31.07 9.79 3.80
CA ALA A 50 -30.99 11.25 3.83
C ALA A 50 -30.35 11.78 5.13
N GLU A 51 -30.68 11.21 6.30
CA GLU A 51 -30.00 11.55 7.56
C GLU A 51 -28.54 11.07 7.58
N MET A 52 -28.26 9.89 7.01
CA MET A 52 -26.88 9.38 6.89
C MET A 52 -26.02 10.26 5.97
N ALA A 53 -26.58 10.79 4.88
CA ALA A 53 -25.91 11.72 3.98
C ALA A 53 -25.60 13.08 4.63
N LYS A 54 -26.41 13.50 5.62
CA LYS A 54 -26.12 14.66 6.51
C LYS A 54 -25.09 14.35 7.59
N GLY A 55 -24.61 13.10 7.71
CA GLY A 55 -23.75 12.63 8.79
C GLY A 55 -24.48 12.38 10.12
N ASN A 56 -25.81 12.49 10.16
CA ASN A 56 -26.60 12.25 11.37
C ASN A 56 -26.87 10.75 11.58
N TYR A 57 -25.82 10.02 11.97
CA TYR A 57 -25.91 8.57 12.20
C TYR A 57 -26.96 8.18 13.26
N ALA A 58 -27.20 9.03 14.26
CA ALA A 58 -28.22 8.78 15.29
C ALA A 58 -29.65 8.93 14.73
N GLY A 59 -29.91 9.97 13.91
CA GLY A 59 -31.17 10.11 13.19
C GLY A 59 -31.39 8.95 12.21
N ALA A 60 -30.37 8.62 11.42
CA ALA A 60 -30.41 7.52 10.47
C ALA A 60 -30.73 6.17 11.16
N GLU A 61 -30.09 5.87 12.29
CA GLU A 61 -30.36 4.66 13.09
C GLU A 61 -31.83 4.58 13.54
N VAL A 62 -32.45 5.69 13.92
CA VAL A 62 -33.90 5.73 14.25
C VAL A 62 -34.79 5.46 13.04
N HIS A 63 -34.42 5.94 11.86
CA HIS A 63 -35.19 5.72 10.62
C HIS A 63 -35.06 4.28 10.11
N PHE A 64 -33.85 3.72 10.06
CA PHE A 64 -33.66 2.31 9.67
C PHE A 64 -34.29 1.32 10.67
N ASN A 65 -34.24 1.59 11.97
CA ASN A 65 -34.98 0.77 12.95
C ASN A 65 -36.51 0.84 12.76
N LYS A 66 -37.06 1.95 12.23
CA LYS A 66 -38.49 2.04 11.83
C LYS A 66 -38.76 1.28 10.53
N ALA A 67 -37.83 1.26 9.58
CA ALA A 67 -37.92 0.44 8.37
C ALA A 67 -37.96 -1.06 8.73
N LEU A 68 -37.05 -1.55 9.59
CA LEU A 68 -37.00 -2.96 10.03
C LEU A 68 -38.20 -3.40 10.89
N ARG A 69 -38.89 -2.48 11.56
CA ARG A 69 -40.20 -2.76 12.19
C ARG A 69 -41.33 -2.93 11.18
N THR A 70 -41.11 -2.57 9.92
CA THR A 70 -42.09 -2.61 8.82
C THR A 70 -41.81 -3.80 7.90
N ASP A 71 -40.55 -3.95 7.46
CA ASP A 71 -40.03 -5.18 6.84
C ASP A 71 -38.76 -5.64 7.59
N PRO A 72 -38.86 -6.67 8.46
CA PRO A 72 -37.72 -7.26 9.15
C PRO A 72 -36.67 -7.91 8.22
N LYS A 73 -36.93 -8.00 6.92
CA LYS A 73 -36.02 -8.53 5.89
C LYS A 73 -35.56 -7.47 4.88
N ASP A 74 -35.72 -6.18 5.19
CA ASP A 74 -35.17 -5.10 4.38
C ASP A 74 -33.63 -5.09 4.47
N VAL A 75 -33.01 -5.77 3.48
CA VAL A 75 -31.56 -5.87 3.35
C VAL A 75 -30.87 -4.52 3.11
N HIS A 76 -31.59 -3.47 2.67
CA HIS A 76 -31.01 -2.13 2.52
C HIS A 76 -30.92 -1.43 3.89
N ALA A 77 -31.98 -1.52 4.70
CA ALA A 77 -31.97 -1.01 6.08
C ALA A 77 -31.00 -1.78 7.00
N LEU A 78 -30.92 -3.11 6.85
CA LEU A 78 -29.90 -3.92 7.55
C LEU A 78 -28.48 -3.52 7.16
N LEU A 79 -28.20 -3.35 5.86
CA LEU A 79 -26.85 -3.01 5.39
C LEU A 79 -26.43 -1.61 5.82
N ALA A 80 -27.35 -0.63 5.77
CA ALA A 80 -27.10 0.72 6.25
C ALA A 80 -26.83 0.77 7.76
N LEU A 81 -27.56 -0.02 8.58
CA LEU A 81 -27.25 -0.17 9.99
C LEU A 81 -25.89 -0.86 10.21
N GLY A 82 -25.53 -1.86 9.41
CA GLY A 82 -24.19 -2.47 9.42
C GLY A 82 -23.09 -1.44 9.23
N PHE A 83 -23.21 -0.58 8.21
CA PHE A 83 -22.27 0.53 7.97
C PHE A 83 -22.26 1.55 9.11
N ILE A 84 -23.41 1.94 9.66
CA ILE A 84 -23.52 2.87 10.79
C ILE A 84 -22.85 2.30 12.04
N TYR A 85 -23.08 1.02 12.35
CA TYR A 85 -22.44 0.36 13.49
C TYR A 85 -20.93 0.22 13.28
N GLN A 86 -20.47 -0.07 12.06
CA GLN A 86 -19.05 -0.13 11.72
C GLN A 86 -18.36 1.24 11.81
N SER A 87 -18.97 2.32 11.30
CA SER A 87 -18.41 3.68 11.37
C SER A 87 -18.41 4.26 12.78
N THR A 88 -19.33 3.81 13.64
CA THR A 88 -19.41 4.20 15.07
C THR A 88 -18.73 3.22 16.03
N GLY A 89 -17.89 2.30 15.51
CA GLY A 89 -17.09 1.37 16.33
C GLY A 89 -17.87 0.26 17.04
N ARG A 90 -19.19 0.14 16.80
CA ARG A 90 -20.10 -0.85 17.40
C ARG A 90 -20.03 -2.20 16.66
N ALA A 91 -18.81 -2.75 16.57
CA ALA A 91 -18.47 -3.90 15.71
C ALA A 91 -19.34 -5.16 15.92
N VAL A 92 -19.79 -5.43 17.15
CA VAL A 92 -20.70 -6.57 17.44
C VAL A 92 -22.04 -6.40 16.72
N LYS A 93 -22.67 -5.22 16.82
CA LYS A 93 -23.92 -4.92 16.10
C LYS A 93 -23.72 -4.88 14.59
N ALA A 94 -22.55 -4.45 14.12
CA ALA A 94 -22.24 -4.47 12.69
C ALA A 94 -22.19 -5.91 12.14
N ARG A 95 -21.58 -6.85 12.90
CA ARG A 95 -21.61 -8.29 12.61
C ARG A 95 -23.04 -8.83 12.54
N GLU A 96 -23.85 -8.59 13.57
CA GLU A 96 -25.25 -9.04 13.63
C GLU A 96 -26.06 -8.63 12.38
N MET A 97 -25.88 -7.38 11.92
CA MET A 97 -26.55 -6.90 10.71
C MET A 97 -26.06 -7.63 9.44
N TYR A 98 -24.76 -7.79 9.24
CA TYR A 98 -24.25 -8.51 8.06
C TYR A 98 -24.60 -10.00 8.07
N GLU A 99 -24.54 -10.67 9.22
CA GLU A 99 -24.98 -12.06 9.38
C GLU A 99 -26.47 -12.23 9.03
N SER A 100 -27.33 -11.30 9.47
CA SER A 100 -28.77 -11.36 9.16
C SER A 100 -29.06 -11.23 7.65
N ILE A 101 -28.30 -10.42 6.91
CA ILE A 101 -28.39 -10.33 5.44
C ILE A 101 -28.01 -11.67 4.79
N LEU A 102 -26.93 -12.30 5.25
CA LEU A 102 -26.50 -13.61 4.74
C LEU A 102 -27.50 -14.73 5.08
N ALA A 103 -28.15 -14.65 6.24
CA ALA A 103 -29.22 -15.56 6.64
C ALA A 103 -30.52 -15.38 5.79
N ILE A 104 -30.84 -14.14 5.38
CA ILE A 104 -31.97 -13.85 4.48
C ILE A 104 -31.75 -14.43 3.07
N ARG A 105 -30.48 -14.58 2.63
CA ARG A 105 -30.08 -15.02 1.28
C ARG A 105 -30.78 -14.20 0.17
N PRO A 106 -30.55 -12.88 0.10
CA PRO A 106 -31.08 -12.06 -0.98
C PRO A 106 -30.57 -12.57 -2.34
N ASP A 107 -31.47 -12.63 -3.32
CA ASP A 107 -31.14 -12.95 -4.71
C ASP A 107 -30.21 -11.89 -5.33
N ASN A 108 -29.44 -12.29 -6.34
CA ASN A 108 -28.46 -11.47 -7.05
C ASN A 108 -29.08 -10.30 -7.84
N SER A 109 -30.41 -10.26 -7.96
CA SER A 109 -31.16 -9.07 -8.41
C SER A 109 -31.15 -7.91 -7.40
N LYS A 110 -31.00 -8.18 -6.09
CA LYS A 110 -30.85 -7.14 -5.06
C LYS A 110 -29.41 -6.62 -5.02
N GLN A 111 -29.14 -5.65 -5.90
CA GLN A 111 -27.83 -5.00 -6.02
C GLN A 111 -27.83 -3.60 -5.38
N LEU A 112 -26.66 -3.14 -4.98
CA LEU A 112 -26.42 -1.79 -4.48
C LEU A 112 -25.27 -1.13 -5.27
N VAL A 113 -25.36 0.18 -5.52
CA VAL A 113 -24.26 0.97 -6.08
C VAL A 113 -23.17 1.18 -5.04
N VAL A 114 -21.95 0.73 -5.33
CA VAL A 114 -20.74 1.02 -4.57
C VAL A 114 -20.17 2.36 -5.05
N TRP A 115 -20.54 3.43 -4.37
CA TRP A 115 -20.24 4.83 -4.73
C TRP A 115 -18.76 5.15 -4.99
N LYS A 116 -17.83 4.36 -4.43
CA LYS A 116 -16.38 4.47 -4.67
C LYS A 116 -15.94 3.97 -6.06
N GLU A 117 -16.70 3.05 -6.65
CA GLU A 117 -16.36 2.33 -7.88
C GLU A 117 -17.38 2.58 -9.01
N LEU A 118 -18.51 3.23 -8.71
CA LEU A 118 -19.69 3.38 -9.58
C LEU A 118 -20.19 2.05 -10.16
N SER A 119 -19.90 0.94 -9.47
CA SER A 119 -20.29 -0.43 -9.82
C SER A 119 -21.49 -0.87 -8.99
N THR A 120 -22.35 -1.73 -9.54
CA THR A 120 -23.35 -2.45 -8.73
C THR A 120 -22.78 -3.77 -8.24
N ARG A 121 -23.08 -4.14 -6.99
CA ARG A 121 -22.74 -5.45 -6.40
C ARG A 121 -23.93 -6.05 -5.65
N PRO A 122 -24.09 -7.38 -5.58
CA PRO A 122 -25.11 -8.02 -4.76
C PRO A 122 -24.98 -7.63 -3.28
N VAL A 123 -26.09 -7.36 -2.60
CA VAL A 123 -26.08 -6.98 -1.18
C VAL A 123 -25.49 -8.08 -0.28
N SER A 124 -25.60 -9.35 -0.68
CA SER A 124 -24.94 -10.51 -0.06
C SER A 124 -23.41 -10.49 -0.17
N GLU A 125 -22.85 -10.06 -1.30
CA GLU A 125 -21.39 -9.89 -1.49
C GLU A 125 -20.86 -8.75 -0.62
N ILE A 126 -21.58 -7.64 -0.57
CA ILE A 126 -21.19 -6.48 0.25
C ILE A 126 -21.20 -6.86 1.75
N ALA A 127 -22.22 -7.60 2.21
CA ALA A 127 -22.30 -8.08 3.58
C ALA A 127 -21.16 -9.07 3.93
N SER A 128 -20.86 -10.05 3.07
CA SER A 128 -19.79 -11.03 3.35
C SER A 128 -18.39 -10.40 3.38
N VAL A 129 -18.10 -9.44 2.50
CA VAL A 129 -16.83 -8.71 2.51
C VAL A 129 -16.69 -7.87 3.78
N ASN A 130 -17.72 -7.16 4.22
CA ASN A 130 -17.63 -6.34 5.43
C ASN A 130 -17.61 -7.19 6.71
N LEU A 131 -18.27 -8.35 6.74
CA LEU A 131 -18.14 -9.33 7.82
C LEU A 131 -16.69 -9.84 7.93
N ALA A 132 -16.07 -10.26 6.83
CA ALA A 132 -14.67 -10.70 6.81
C ALA A 132 -13.67 -9.58 7.18
N LEU A 133 -13.99 -8.32 6.89
CA LEU A 133 -13.21 -7.16 7.35
C LEU A 133 -13.36 -6.90 8.87
N LEU A 134 -14.55 -7.08 9.44
CA LEU A 134 -14.75 -7.03 10.89
C LEU A 134 -14.03 -8.18 11.60
N GLU A 135 -14.04 -9.38 11.03
CA GLU A 135 -13.33 -10.54 11.58
C GLU A 135 -11.82 -10.37 11.51
N SER A 136 -11.26 -9.98 10.35
CA SER A 136 -9.82 -9.74 10.21
C SER A 136 -9.32 -8.55 11.04
N GLY A 137 -10.14 -7.52 11.25
CA GLY A 137 -9.87 -6.46 12.23
C GLY A 137 -9.88 -6.97 13.68
N ASN A 138 -10.89 -7.78 14.04
CA ASN A 138 -10.99 -8.39 15.37
C ASN A 138 -9.93 -9.48 15.62
N ILE A 139 -9.29 -10.08 14.61
CA ILE A 139 -8.20 -11.04 14.80
C ILE A 139 -6.95 -10.36 15.40
N VAL A 140 -6.77 -9.05 15.20
CA VAL A 140 -5.73 -8.27 15.89
C VAL A 140 -6.14 -7.97 17.35
N GLY A 141 -7.39 -7.56 17.59
CA GLY A 141 -7.91 -7.31 18.94
C GLY A 141 -8.17 -8.59 19.76
N GLY A 142 -8.23 -9.76 19.13
CA GLY A 142 -8.55 -11.05 19.77
C GLY A 142 -7.47 -11.55 20.73
N MET A 143 -6.25 -10.99 20.69
CA MET A 143 -5.19 -11.26 21.66
C MET A 143 -5.24 -10.37 22.90
N GLU A 144 -6.03 -9.29 22.92
CA GLU A 144 -6.13 -8.38 24.08
C GLU A 144 -7.07 -8.89 25.19
N ASN A 145 -7.58 -10.12 25.10
CA ASN A 145 -8.34 -10.78 26.17
C ASN A 145 -7.61 -12.01 26.74
N SER A 146 -6.32 -11.87 27.03
CA SER A 146 -5.54 -12.74 27.90
C SER A 146 -4.77 -11.85 28.87
N GLY A 147 -5.26 -11.77 30.10
CA GLY A 147 -5.13 -10.56 30.91
C GLY A 147 -3.75 -10.29 31.51
N TYR A 148 -3.26 -9.07 31.31
CA TYR A 148 -2.72 -8.24 32.39
C TYR A 148 -3.49 -6.92 32.41
N GLY A 149 -3.91 -6.47 33.60
CA GLY A 149 -4.76 -5.30 33.73
C GLY A 149 -3.95 -4.03 34.02
N GLU A 150 -4.13 -2.99 33.21
CA GLU A 150 -3.74 -1.63 33.57
C GLU A 150 -4.84 -0.65 33.19
N SER A 151 -5.27 0.18 34.16
CA SER A 151 -6.47 1.00 34.06
C SER A 151 -6.16 2.41 33.56
N LEU A 152 -6.82 2.84 32.47
CA LEU A 152 -6.82 4.23 32.02
C LEU A 152 -8.25 4.81 31.94
N PRO A 153 -8.42 6.14 32.16
CA PRO A 153 -9.66 6.68 32.71
C PRO A 153 -10.75 6.99 31.67
N SER A 154 -12.00 6.83 32.09
CA SER A 154 -13.18 7.30 31.34
C SER A 154 -13.32 8.83 31.41
N PRO A 155 -13.75 9.50 30.33
CA PRO A 155 -14.13 10.91 30.38
C PRO A 155 -15.44 11.11 31.17
N PRO A 156 -15.63 12.25 31.86
CA PRO A 156 -16.75 12.44 32.78
C PRO A 156 -18.05 12.88 32.09
N GLY A 157 -19.20 12.47 32.65
CA GLY A 157 -20.43 13.26 32.58
C GLY A 157 -21.67 12.64 31.94
N PHE A 158 -22.24 11.59 32.55
CA PHE A 158 -23.70 11.39 32.57
C PHE A 158 -24.12 10.82 33.95
N PRO A 159 -25.29 11.19 34.49
CA PRO A 159 -25.73 10.74 35.82
C PRO A 159 -26.26 9.31 35.79
N ALA A 160 -26.11 8.60 36.90
CA ALA A 160 -26.72 7.29 37.11
C ALA A 160 -28.04 7.44 37.87
N ASP A 161 -29.12 6.86 37.33
CA ASP A 161 -30.17 6.15 38.09
C ASP A 161 -31.26 5.58 37.16
N ALA A 162 -31.42 4.25 37.14
CA ALA A 162 -32.65 3.54 36.76
C ALA A 162 -32.48 2.02 37.00
N GLY A 163 -33.25 1.46 37.94
CA GLY A 163 -33.07 0.11 38.48
C GLY A 163 -33.06 -1.06 37.49
N ASN A 164 -32.18 -2.02 37.77
CA ASN A 164 -32.08 -3.31 37.09
C ASN A 164 -32.92 -4.36 37.86
N PRO A 165 -33.95 -5.02 37.27
CA PRO A 165 -34.74 -6.04 37.97
C PRO A 165 -34.03 -7.40 37.94
N ILE A 166 -33.79 -7.98 39.12
CA ILE A 166 -33.24 -9.33 39.29
C ILE A 166 -34.37 -10.36 39.20
N ILE A 167 -34.15 -11.47 38.48
CA ILE A 167 -34.97 -12.69 38.58
C ILE A 167 -34.05 -13.90 38.81
N SER A 168 -34.51 -14.82 39.65
CA SER A 168 -33.73 -15.93 40.24
C SER A 168 -33.63 -17.18 39.33
N GLY A 169 -32.65 -18.05 39.62
CA GLY A 169 -32.73 -19.49 39.27
C GLY A 169 -33.76 -20.23 40.15
N ALA A 170 -33.96 -21.55 40.05
CA ALA A 170 -33.21 -22.63 39.38
C ALA A 170 -34.23 -23.78 39.06
N PRO A 171 -33.93 -25.11 38.95
CA PRO A 171 -32.67 -25.89 38.99
C PRO A 171 -32.49 -26.84 37.77
N ALA A 172 -31.59 -27.83 37.89
CA ALA A 172 -31.14 -28.71 36.80
C ALA A 172 -31.85 -30.09 36.71
N GLY A 173 -31.70 -30.75 35.55
CA GLY A 173 -32.01 -32.16 35.29
C GLY A 173 -30.89 -32.83 34.46
N PRO A 174 -30.72 -34.17 34.49
CA PRO A 174 -29.42 -34.79 34.26
C PRO A 174 -29.10 -35.30 32.84
N ALA A 175 -27.82 -35.16 32.49
CA ALA A 175 -26.95 -36.05 31.72
C ALA A 175 -27.51 -36.96 30.61
N LEU A 176 -26.94 -36.80 29.40
CA LEU A 176 -26.66 -37.92 28.49
C LEU A 176 -25.23 -37.80 27.96
N LEU A 177 -24.44 -38.87 28.10
CA LEU A 177 -23.04 -38.96 27.66
C LEU A 177 -22.97 -39.33 26.18
N GLY A 178 -21.95 -38.85 25.45
CA GLY A 178 -21.54 -39.53 24.21
C GLY A 178 -20.91 -38.73 23.06
N ARG A 179 -19.74 -38.10 23.28
CA ARG A 179 -18.56 -38.23 22.39
C ARG A 179 -17.41 -37.30 22.81
N THR A 180 -16.25 -37.89 23.10
CA THR A 180 -14.98 -37.18 23.26
C THR A 180 -14.41 -36.83 21.88
N ALA A 181 -14.52 -35.57 21.47
CA ALA A 181 -13.65 -35.02 20.44
C ALA A 181 -12.29 -34.69 21.07
N LEU A 182 -11.18 -35.10 20.44
CA LEU A 182 -9.85 -34.70 20.89
C LEU A 182 -9.64 -33.19 20.62
N PRO A 183 -8.87 -32.47 21.47
CA PRO A 183 -8.39 -31.15 21.10
C PRO A 183 -7.48 -31.24 19.86
N PRO A 184 -7.49 -30.24 18.97
CA PRO A 184 -6.56 -30.20 17.84
C PRO A 184 -5.12 -30.09 18.35
N PRO A 185 -4.13 -30.74 17.70
CA PRO A 185 -2.73 -30.61 18.09
C PRO A 185 -2.22 -29.18 17.89
N SER A 186 -1.43 -28.69 18.84
CA SER A 186 -0.73 -27.41 18.73
C SER A 186 0.32 -27.44 17.61
N PRO A 187 0.62 -26.29 16.97
CA PRO A 187 1.40 -26.24 15.72
C PRO A 187 2.94 -26.34 15.93
N GLU A 188 3.42 -27.28 16.76
CA GLU A 188 4.84 -27.42 17.11
C GLU A 188 5.43 -28.84 16.88
N SER A 189 4.95 -29.58 15.88
CA SER A 189 5.55 -30.90 15.55
C SER A 189 5.47 -31.36 14.06
N SER A 190 5.65 -30.45 13.10
CA SER A 190 5.74 -30.79 11.66
C SER A 190 7.11 -30.49 11.01
N ALA A 191 8.15 -30.29 11.80
CA ALA A 191 9.50 -29.94 11.33
C ALA A 191 10.37 -31.15 10.94
N ARG A 192 9.98 -31.94 9.91
CA ARG A 192 10.88 -32.78 9.08
C ARG A 192 10.18 -33.44 7.89
N ALA A 193 10.98 -33.72 6.85
CA ALA A 193 10.65 -34.60 5.71
C ALA A 193 9.57 -34.13 4.69
N ALA A 194 9.67 -32.88 4.23
CA ALA A 194 9.36 -32.54 2.84
C ALA A 194 10.51 -31.68 2.27
N GLY A 195 10.80 -31.78 0.98
CA GLY A 195 11.86 -31.00 0.34
C GLY A 195 11.45 -29.54 0.17
N LEU A 196 11.84 -28.66 1.08
CA LEU A 196 11.52 -27.23 0.97
C LEU A 196 12.31 -26.57 -0.16
N ALA A 197 11.67 -26.44 -1.32
CA ALA A 197 11.92 -25.30 -2.21
C ALA A 197 11.77 -24.01 -1.37
N PRO A 198 12.70 -23.04 -1.48
CA PRO A 198 12.73 -21.88 -0.59
C PRO A 198 11.50 -21.01 -0.85
N THR A 199 10.54 -21.09 0.06
CA THR A 199 9.28 -20.37 -0.05
C THR A 199 9.52 -18.92 0.36
N PHE A 200 9.40 -17.99 -0.59
CA PHE A 200 9.53 -16.56 -0.29
C PHE A 200 8.55 -16.18 0.83
N SER A 201 9.04 -15.49 1.86
CA SER A 201 8.27 -15.19 3.07
C SER A 201 8.15 -13.67 3.30
N GLY A 202 7.05 -13.26 3.93
CA GLY A 202 6.76 -11.87 4.28
C GLY A 202 7.05 -10.88 3.15
N ASN A 203 7.95 -9.94 3.42
CA ASN A 203 8.34 -8.86 2.50
C ASN A 203 8.86 -9.37 1.15
N GLU A 204 9.53 -10.53 1.11
CA GLU A 204 10.08 -11.07 -0.14
C GLU A 204 8.99 -11.61 -1.06
N ALA A 205 7.97 -12.24 -0.49
CA ALA A 205 6.79 -12.71 -1.22
C ALA A 205 6.07 -11.53 -1.90
N ASN A 206 5.99 -10.37 -1.21
CA ASN A 206 5.40 -9.16 -1.77
C ASN A 206 6.19 -8.63 -2.98
N VAL A 207 7.53 -8.62 -2.92
CA VAL A 207 8.37 -8.27 -4.08
C VAL A 207 8.10 -9.22 -5.23
N VAL A 208 8.20 -10.53 -5.00
CA VAL A 208 7.98 -11.57 -6.03
C VAL A 208 6.58 -11.47 -6.65
N ALA A 209 5.55 -11.20 -5.84
CA ALA A 209 4.19 -10.97 -6.32
C ALA A 209 4.06 -9.74 -7.24
N ARG A 210 4.80 -8.65 -6.99
CA ARG A 210 4.83 -7.47 -7.88
C ARG A 210 5.42 -7.79 -9.26
N PHE A 211 6.50 -8.57 -9.30
CA PHE A 211 7.10 -9.03 -10.57
C PHE A 211 6.15 -9.99 -11.31
N LYS A 212 5.57 -10.98 -10.61
CA LYS A 212 4.56 -11.90 -11.18
C LYS A 212 3.35 -11.15 -11.74
N ALA A 213 2.83 -10.15 -11.02
CA ALA A 213 1.72 -9.32 -11.48
C ALA A 213 2.09 -8.54 -12.76
N MET A 214 3.27 -7.90 -12.81
CA MET A 214 3.72 -7.20 -14.02
C MET A 214 3.93 -8.14 -15.22
N THR A 215 4.46 -9.35 -14.99
CA THR A 215 4.57 -10.39 -16.03
C THR A 215 3.17 -10.78 -16.53
N ALA A 216 2.22 -11.04 -15.64
CA ALA A 216 0.84 -11.34 -16.01
C ALA A 216 0.14 -10.19 -16.76
N LEU A 217 0.41 -8.92 -16.43
CA LEU A 217 -0.12 -7.76 -17.17
C LEU A 217 0.45 -7.66 -18.58
N ARG A 218 1.74 -7.95 -18.77
CA ARG A 218 2.39 -8.01 -20.09
C ARG A 218 1.80 -9.15 -20.94
N ASP A 219 1.68 -10.34 -20.36
CA ASP A 219 1.22 -11.54 -21.05
C ASP A 219 -0.29 -11.48 -21.38
N GLN A 220 -1.04 -10.62 -20.68
CA GLN A 220 -2.44 -10.27 -20.97
C GLN A 220 -2.58 -9.01 -21.86
N SER A 221 -1.48 -8.48 -22.41
CA SER A 221 -1.43 -7.27 -23.26
C SER A 221 -2.02 -5.99 -22.65
N LEU A 222 -2.05 -5.88 -21.31
CA LEU A 222 -2.53 -4.69 -20.59
C LEU A 222 -1.43 -3.62 -20.40
N ILE A 223 -0.17 -4.01 -20.60
CA ILE A 223 1.00 -3.14 -20.72
C ILE A 223 1.82 -3.54 -21.95
N THR A 224 2.54 -2.57 -22.53
CA THR A 224 3.44 -2.87 -23.65
C THR A 224 4.70 -3.59 -23.15
N PRO A 225 5.39 -4.36 -24.01
CA PRO A 225 6.70 -4.93 -23.67
C PRO A 225 7.71 -3.87 -23.20
N GLU A 226 7.68 -2.68 -23.81
CA GLU A 226 8.58 -1.57 -23.44
C GLU A 226 8.26 -0.99 -22.05
N GLU A 227 6.99 -0.83 -21.71
CA GLU A 227 6.58 -0.41 -20.36
C GLU A 227 6.94 -1.46 -19.30
N PHE A 228 6.75 -2.76 -19.62
CA PHE A 228 7.21 -3.86 -18.77
C PHE A 228 8.74 -3.82 -18.58
N ASN A 229 9.52 -3.75 -19.67
CA ASN A 229 10.98 -3.74 -19.64
C ASN A 229 11.53 -2.56 -18.84
N THR A 230 10.99 -1.35 -19.07
CA THR A 230 11.39 -0.14 -18.35
C THR A 230 11.14 -0.28 -16.84
N ARG A 231 9.92 -0.69 -16.45
CA ARG A 231 9.54 -0.85 -15.04
C ARG A 231 10.28 -2.00 -14.36
N ARG A 232 10.57 -3.09 -15.08
CA ARG A 232 11.41 -4.20 -14.61
C ARG A 232 12.83 -3.72 -14.36
N GLN A 233 13.48 -3.11 -15.35
CA GLN A 233 14.88 -2.69 -15.27
C GLN A 233 15.13 -1.65 -14.16
N ALA A 234 14.17 -0.76 -13.92
CA ALA A 234 14.23 0.21 -12.83
C ALA A 234 14.13 -0.41 -11.41
N ASN A 235 13.64 -1.66 -11.29
CA ASN A 235 13.35 -2.31 -10.01
C ASN A 235 14.01 -3.69 -9.81
N ILE A 236 14.73 -4.21 -10.80
CA ILE A 236 15.23 -5.60 -10.80
C ILE A 236 16.20 -5.90 -9.64
N GLY A 237 16.87 -4.89 -9.06
CA GLY A 237 17.67 -5.03 -7.83
C GLY A 237 16.89 -5.38 -6.56
N ALA A 238 15.55 -5.46 -6.60
CA ALA A 238 14.76 -6.09 -5.54
C ALA A 238 14.81 -7.63 -5.60
N LEU A 239 15.17 -8.20 -6.76
CA LEU A 239 15.44 -9.63 -6.97
C LEU A 239 16.94 -9.93 -7.05
N LEU A 240 17.73 -8.99 -7.59
CA LEU A 240 19.17 -9.10 -7.85
C LEU A 240 19.99 -8.05 -7.06
N PRO A 241 20.00 -8.10 -5.71
CA PRO A 241 20.53 -7.06 -4.84
C PRO A 241 22.00 -6.66 -5.02
N LEU A 242 22.86 -7.56 -5.51
CA LEU A 242 24.31 -7.35 -5.56
C LEU A 242 24.79 -6.77 -6.90
N THR A 243 24.21 -7.23 -8.01
CA THR A 243 24.60 -6.86 -9.38
C THR A 243 23.76 -5.75 -10.01
N SER A 244 22.52 -5.56 -9.57
CA SER A 244 21.59 -4.58 -10.17
C SER A 244 21.47 -3.28 -9.37
N PRO A 245 21.01 -2.17 -9.98
CA PRO A 245 20.72 -0.94 -9.25
C PRO A 245 19.62 -1.15 -8.18
N PRO A 246 19.70 -0.50 -7.01
CA PRO A 246 18.66 -0.61 -5.99
C PRO A 246 17.28 -0.17 -6.51
N ALA A 247 16.27 -0.98 -6.21
CA ALA A 247 14.89 -0.78 -6.65
C ALA A 247 14.16 0.34 -5.90
N ALA A 248 12.91 0.64 -6.29
CA ALA A 248 12.04 1.56 -5.56
C ALA A 248 11.90 1.20 -4.07
N SER A 249 11.88 2.21 -3.20
CA SER A 249 11.48 2.05 -1.81
C SER A 249 10.00 1.64 -1.71
N GLY A 250 9.65 0.67 -0.86
CA GLY A 250 8.26 0.24 -0.66
C GLY A 250 7.81 -0.97 -1.50
N MET A 251 8.73 -1.59 -2.26
CA MET A 251 8.50 -2.85 -3.00
C MET A 251 8.15 -4.04 -2.07
N ASP A 252 8.55 -3.95 -0.81
CA ASP A 252 8.27 -4.88 0.29
C ASP A 252 6.80 -4.87 0.77
N ARG A 253 6.03 -3.83 0.41
CA ARG A 253 4.64 -3.67 0.85
C ARG A 253 3.70 -4.67 0.16
N PRO A 254 2.65 -5.16 0.86
CA PRO A 254 1.60 -5.98 0.26
C PRO A 254 1.05 -5.43 -1.05
N VAL A 255 0.66 -6.33 -1.94
CA VAL A 255 0.15 -6.03 -3.29
C VAL A 255 -1.14 -6.83 -3.55
N PRO A 256 -2.16 -6.26 -4.22
CA PRO A 256 -3.34 -7.01 -4.66
C PRO A 256 -2.97 -8.12 -5.66
N SER A 257 -3.87 -9.08 -5.90
CA SER A 257 -3.61 -10.18 -6.84
C SER A 257 -3.51 -9.70 -8.29
N SER A 258 -2.86 -10.49 -9.15
CA SER A 258 -2.77 -10.24 -10.60
C SER A 258 -4.15 -10.10 -11.27
N GLU A 259 -5.16 -10.80 -10.76
CA GLU A 259 -6.54 -10.82 -11.24
C GLU A 259 -7.26 -9.53 -10.82
N GLN A 260 -7.02 -9.06 -9.59
CA GLN A 260 -7.55 -7.78 -9.10
C GLN A 260 -6.95 -6.59 -9.86
N ILE A 261 -5.63 -6.58 -10.09
CA ILE A 261 -4.94 -5.51 -10.81
C ILE A 261 -5.35 -5.50 -12.29
N SER A 262 -5.30 -6.65 -12.95
CA SER A 262 -5.70 -6.78 -14.36
C SER A 262 -7.20 -6.54 -14.56
N GLY A 263 -8.04 -6.91 -13.59
CA GLY A 263 -9.47 -6.58 -13.55
C GLY A 263 -9.70 -5.06 -13.51
N ARG A 264 -9.00 -4.34 -12.63
CA ARG A 264 -9.07 -2.87 -12.55
C ARG A 264 -8.59 -2.19 -13.84
N LEU A 265 -7.47 -2.66 -14.42
CA LEU A 265 -6.96 -2.10 -15.68
C LEU A 265 -7.93 -2.32 -16.86
N ARG A 266 -8.59 -3.49 -16.95
CA ARG A 266 -9.68 -3.70 -17.92
C ARG A 266 -10.91 -2.82 -17.64
N ALA A 267 -11.23 -2.55 -16.37
CA ALA A 267 -12.38 -1.73 -16.01
C ALA A 267 -12.20 -0.26 -16.44
N ILE A 268 -11.04 0.35 -16.20
CA ILE A 268 -10.77 1.72 -16.67
C ILE A 268 -10.69 1.81 -18.20
N GLY A 269 -10.22 0.76 -18.88
CA GLY A 269 -10.26 0.65 -20.35
C GLY A 269 -11.70 0.71 -20.89
N ARG A 270 -12.60 -0.13 -20.35
CA ARG A 270 -14.03 -0.08 -20.70
C ARG A 270 -14.69 1.26 -20.35
N ALA A 271 -14.29 1.90 -19.25
CA ALA A 271 -14.81 3.21 -18.89
C ALA A 271 -14.39 4.31 -19.90
N LEU A 272 -13.21 4.20 -20.51
CA LEU A 272 -12.80 5.04 -21.64
C LEU A 272 -13.62 4.74 -22.91
N GLU A 273 -13.81 3.46 -23.26
CA GLU A 273 -14.62 3.02 -24.41
C GLU A 273 -16.07 3.53 -24.32
N MET A 274 -16.67 3.46 -23.13
CA MET A 274 -18.01 3.97 -22.83
C MET A 274 -18.08 5.50 -22.67
N ARG A 275 -16.96 6.21 -22.84
CA ARG A 275 -16.81 7.68 -22.64
C ARG A 275 -17.15 8.18 -21.24
N ALA A 276 -17.10 7.31 -20.23
CA ALA A 276 -17.23 7.66 -18.82
C ALA A 276 -15.93 8.25 -18.22
N LEU A 277 -14.78 8.00 -18.86
CA LEU A 277 -13.49 8.65 -18.58
C LEU A 277 -12.96 9.37 -19.82
N SER A 278 -12.24 10.46 -19.62
CA SER A 278 -11.41 11.08 -20.66
C SER A 278 -10.10 10.30 -20.89
N VAL A 279 -9.45 10.53 -22.03
CA VAL A 279 -8.14 9.94 -22.34
C VAL A 279 -7.08 10.31 -21.28
N SER A 280 -7.12 11.53 -20.73
CA SER A 280 -6.18 11.99 -19.70
C SER A 280 -6.50 11.45 -18.31
N GLN A 281 -7.77 11.21 -17.98
CA GLN A 281 -8.15 10.52 -16.75
C GLN A 281 -7.72 9.04 -16.80
N HIS A 282 -8.02 8.35 -17.91
CA HIS A 282 -7.61 6.97 -18.12
C HIS A 282 -6.08 6.80 -18.06
N SER A 283 -5.30 7.69 -18.69
CA SER A 283 -3.84 7.61 -18.64
C SER A 283 -3.27 7.94 -17.25
N ALA A 284 -3.88 8.87 -16.51
CA ALA A 284 -3.50 9.17 -15.14
C ALA A 284 -3.79 7.98 -14.19
N GLU A 285 -4.98 7.38 -14.26
CA GLU A 285 -5.32 6.19 -13.46
C GLU A 285 -4.46 4.98 -13.79
N ARG A 286 -4.25 4.69 -15.09
CA ARG A 286 -3.39 3.59 -15.55
C ARG A 286 -1.96 3.77 -15.03
N THR A 287 -1.38 4.97 -15.19
CA THR A 287 -0.05 5.28 -14.67
C THR A 287 0.00 5.17 -13.15
N MET A 288 -0.99 5.68 -12.41
CA MET A 288 -1.05 5.57 -10.94
C MET A 288 -1.06 4.10 -10.46
N ILE A 289 -1.83 3.23 -11.13
CA ILE A 289 -1.88 1.79 -10.81
C ILE A 289 -0.51 1.13 -11.05
N LEU A 290 0.12 1.43 -12.19
CA LEU A 290 1.38 0.80 -12.58
C LEU A 290 2.58 1.36 -11.79
N ASP A 291 2.57 2.63 -11.41
CA ASP A 291 3.59 3.25 -10.55
C ASP A 291 3.49 2.76 -9.09
N ALA A 292 2.27 2.52 -8.59
CA ALA A 292 2.06 1.89 -7.28
C ALA A 292 2.43 0.39 -7.26
N LEU A 293 2.53 -0.25 -8.43
CA LEU A 293 2.94 -1.64 -8.60
C LEU A 293 4.46 -1.76 -8.74
N MET A 294 5.05 -1.15 -9.79
CA MET A 294 6.49 -0.98 -10.01
C MET A 294 6.75 0.32 -10.82
N PRO A 295 7.31 1.38 -10.23
CA PRO A 295 7.50 2.66 -10.91
C PRO A 295 8.64 2.60 -11.95
N SER A 296 8.42 3.21 -13.11
CA SER A 296 9.43 3.30 -14.19
C SER A 296 10.60 4.23 -13.85
N ALA A 297 10.37 5.24 -13.01
CA ALA A 297 11.37 6.21 -12.54
C ALA A 297 11.24 6.41 -11.02
N PRO A 298 11.85 5.56 -10.17
CA PRO A 298 11.75 5.67 -8.73
C PRO A 298 12.40 6.95 -8.18
N VAL A 299 11.59 7.81 -7.55
CA VAL A 299 12.03 9.05 -6.87
C VAL A 299 12.83 8.75 -5.60
N SER A 300 12.57 7.61 -4.96
CA SER A 300 13.31 7.09 -3.81
C SER A 300 13.57 5.61 -4.03
N VAL A 301 14.82 5.20 -3.82
CA VAL A 301 15.28 3.81 -3.93
C VAL A 301 15.56 3.23 -2.56
N ALA A 302 15.45 1.91 -2.44
CA ALA A 302 15.87 1.16 -1.26
C ALA A 302 17.40 1.22 -1.06
N ASN A 303 17.86 0.82 0.12
CA ASN A 303 19.28 0.58 0.35
C ASN A 303 19.80 -0.51 -0.62
N PRO A 304 21.05 -0.44 -1.09
CA PRO A 304 21.69 -1.57 -1.75
C PRO A 304 21.65 -2.80 -0.85
N GLY A 305 21.35 -3.97 -1.43
CA GLY A 305 21.34 -5.21 -0.65
C GLY A 305 22.73 -5.56 -0.14
N ALA A 306 22.80 -6.09 1.08
CA ALA A 306 24.05 -6.53 1.67
C ALA A 306 24.49 -7.87 1.05
N PRO A 307 25.80 -8.12 0.91
CA PRO A 307 26.29 -9.48 0.64
C PRO A 307 25.95 -10.41 1.82
N PRO A 308 25.66 -11.70 1.54
CA PRO A 308 25.35 -12.68 2.58
C PRO A 308 26.56 -12.94 3.49
N LYS A 309 26.29 -13.20 4.78
CA LYS A 309 27.31 -13.36 5.82
C LYS A 309 27.52 -14.84 6.14
N GLY A 310 28.46 -15.45 5.43
CA GLY A 310 28.87 -16.83 5.66
C GLY A 310 28.12 -17.85 4.81
N LEU A 311 28.61 -19.08 4.85
CA LEU A 311 28.25 -20.15 3.91
C LEU A 311 26.74 -20.48 3.89
N MET A 312 26.05 -20.37 5.02
CA MET A 312 24.62 -20.68 5.13
C MET A 312 23.75 -19.64 4.43
N GLU A 313 23.93 -18.35 4.75
CA GLU A 313 23.16 -17.26 4.11
C GLU A 313 23.47 -17.18 2.59
N ALA A 314 24.71 -17.50 2.19
CA ALA A 314 25.09 -17.60 0.78
C ALA A 314 24.40 -18.77 0.05
N ALA A 315 24.32 -19.95 0.68
CA ALA A 315 23.58 -21.09 0.12
C ALA A 315 22.07 -20.80 0.00
N ASP A 316 21.50 -20.11 0.98
CA ASP A 316 20.09 -19.69 0.98
C ASP A 316 19.81 -18.69 -0.14
N ALA A 317 20.70 -17.70 -0.33
CA ALA A 317 20.62 -16.75 -1.43
C ALA A 317 20.71 -17.43 -2.81
N VAL A 318 21.58 -18.45 -2.98
CA VAL A 318 21.66 -19.21 -4.25
C VAL A 318 20.39 -20.03 -4.50
N ARG A 319 19.85 -20.75 -3.50
CA ARG A 319 18.59 -21.51 -3.66
C ARG A 319 17.41 -20.59 -4.02
N LYS A 320 17.34 -19.41 -3.41
CA LYS A 320 16.36 -18.37 -3.72
C LYS A 320 16.50 -17.89 -5.17
N LEU A 321 17.74 -17.65 -5.63
CA LEU A 321 18.05 -17.24 -7.00
C LEU A 321 17.68 -18.32 -8.04
N GLU A 322 17.89 -19.59 -7.73
CA GLU A 322 17.45 -20.72 -8.56
C GLU A 322 15.91 -20.73 -8.70
N THR A 323 15.19 -20.48 -7.61
CA THR A 323 13.73 -20.40 -7.62
C THR A 323 13.23 -19.22 -8.45
N LEU A 324 13.89 -18.05 -8.38
CA LEU A 324 13.55 -16.88 -9.22
C LEU A 324 13.75 -17.13 -10.72
N ARG A 325 14.77 -17.91 -11.09
CA ARG A 325 15.04 -18.36 -12.47
C ARG A 325 13.97 -19.34 -12.94
N ASP A 326 13.61 -20.31 -12.10
CA ASP A 326 12.66 -21.37 -12.46
C ASP A 326 11.22 -20.83 -12.54
N GLU A 327 10.88 -19.80 -11.76
CA GLU A 327 9.67 -18.98 -11.92
C GLU A 327 9.73 -17.97 -13.09
N LYS A 328 10.83 -17.95 -13.86
CA LYS A 328 11.07 -17.06 -15.03
C LYS A 328 10.98 -15.57 -14.72
N LEU A 329 11.32 -15.17 -13.48
CA LEU A 329 11.38 -13.77 -13.07
C LEU A 329 12.74 -13.13 -13.39
N ILE A 330 13.79 -13.95 -13.47
CA ILE A 330 15.15 -13.58 -13.89
C ILE A 330 15.64 -14.47 -15.03
N ASP A 331 16.52 -13.94 -15.87
CA ASP A 331 17.12 -14.64 -17.01
C ASP A 331 18.37 -15.46 -16.59
N THR A 332 18.85 -16.36 -17.45
CA THR A 332 20.06 -17.18 -17.19
C THR A 332 21.31 -16.32 -16.98
N ASP A 333 21.42 -15.24 -17.76
CA ASP A 333 22.50 -14.27 -17.71
C ASP A 333 22.50 -13.46 -16.39
N GLU A 334 21.31 -13.13 -15.90
CA GLU A 334 21.10 -12.45 -14.62
C GLU A 334 21.40 -13.37 -13.44
N TYR A 335 20.89 -14.60 -13.49
CA TYR A 335 21.20 -15.68 -12.55
C TYR A 335 22.72 -15.89 -12.42
N ALA A 336 23.44 -16.01 -13.54
CA ALA A 336 24.89 -16.24 -13.53
C ALA A 336 25.67 -15.08 -12.90
N LYS A 337 25.28 -13.83 -13.19
CA LYS A 337 25.92 -12.62 -12.64
C LYS A 337 25.69 -12.50 -11.13
N GLU A 338 24.45 -12.66 -10.67
CA GLU A 338 24.12 -12.54 -9.24
C GLU A 338 24.72 -13.69 -8.42
N ARG A 339 24.70 -14.92 -8.96
CA ARG A 339 25.36 -16.08 -8.34
C ARG A 339 26.86 -15.87 -8.16
N THR A 340 27.55 -15.42 -9.21
CA THR A 340 29.01 -15.15 -9.12
C THR A 340 29.34 -13.97 -8.21
N ALA A 341 28.42 -13.01 -8.01
CA ALA A 341 28.55 -11.98 -6.99
C ALA A 341 28.41 -12.53 -5.55
N ILE A 342 27.47 -13.44 -5.31
CA ILE A 342 27.33 -14.18 -4.04
C ILE A 342 28.61 -14.98 -3.76
N GLU A 343 29.05 -15.80 -4.71
CA GLU A 343 30.27 -16.62 -4.58
C GLU A 343 31.52 -15.76 -4.35
N ARG A 344 31.63 -14.58 -4.99
CA ARG A 344 32.74 -13.63 -4.76
C ARG A 344 32.70 -13.01 -3.37
N SER A 345 31.52 -12.74 -2.81
CA SER A 345 31.41 -12.20 -1.44
C SER A 345 31.83 -13.19 -0.35
N MET A 346 31.88 -14.48 -0.68
CA MET A 346 32.31 -15.57 0.20
C MET A 346 33.81 -15.89 0.10
N GLN A 347 34.54 -15.31 -0.85
CA GLN A 347 35.99 -15.52 -0.98
C GLN A 347 36.75 -14.60 0.01
N PRO A 348 37.72 -15.11 0.79
CA PRO A 348 38.61 -14.25 1.56
C PRO A 348 39.39 -13.34 0.61
N ALA A 349 39.71 -12.13 1.06
CA ALA A 349 40.33 -11.09 0.22
C ALA A 349 41.73 -11.52 -0.27
N GLY A 350 41.79 -12.12 -1.46
CA GLY A 350 43.03 -12.46 -2.13
C GLY A 350 43.87 -11.21 -2.39
N THR A 351 45.19 -11.33 -2.20
CA THR A 351 46.14 -10.22 -2.37
C THR A 351 46.02 -9.58 -3.75
N PRO A 352 46.02 -8.24 -3.87
CA PRO A 352 45.85 -7.57 -5.15
C PRO A 352 47.02 -7.88 -6.09
N THR A 353 46.73 -8.60 -7.17
CA THR A 353 47.72 -8.93 -8.21
C THR A 353 48.05 -7.65 -8.99
N ASN A 354 49.23 -7.09 -8.76
CA ASN A 354 49.71 -5.93 -9.50
C ASN A 354 49.91 -6.27 -10.99
N SER A 355 49.17 -5.58 -11.87
CA SER A 355 49.54 -5.42 -13.29
C SER A 355 50.01 -3.98 -13.50
N PRO A 356 51.16 -3.74 -14.15
CA PRO A 356 51.78 -2.42 -14.18
C PRO A 356 51.10 -1.49 -15.20
N SER A 357 50.74 -0.28 -14.76
CA SER A 357 50.45 0.85 -15.65
C SER A 357 51.60 1.84 -15.59
N ALA A 358 52.27 2.05 -16.72
CA ALA A 358 53.31 3.06 -16.86
C ALA A 358 52.69 4.39 -17.34
N GLY A 359 53.01 5.50 -16.69
CA GLY A 359 52.48 6.82 -17.05
C GLY A 359 52.95 7.93 -16.12
N ASN A 360 54.12 8.53 -16.40
CA ASN A 360 54.60 9.72 -15.69
C ASN A 360 53.75 10.95 -16.04
N GLY A 361 53.46 11.80 -15.04
CA GLY A 361 52.56 12.95 -15.23
C GLY A 361 52.63 14.04 -14.14
N ALA A 362 53.82 14.65 -13.98
CA ALA A 362 54.12 15.95 -13.34
C ALA A 362 53.21 16.48 -12.20
N ALA A 363 53.78 16.63 -11.00
CA ALA A 363 53.17 17.39 -9.91
C ALA A 363 53.34 18.92 -10.07
N VAL A 364 52.33 19.70 -9.65
CA VAL A 364 52.43 21.16 -9.46
C VAL A 364 51.74 21.53 -8.15
N SER A 365 52.48 22.17 -7.22
CA SER A 365 52.01 22.50 -5.87
C SER A 365 51.67 23.99 -5.72
N ALA A 366 50.47 24.32 -5.21
CA ALA A 366 50.10 25.70 -4.90
C ALA A 366 49.21 25.86 -3.65
N LYS A 367 49.88 25.98 -2.49
CA LYS A 367 49.51 26.82 -1.32
C LYS A 367 48.08 26.74 -0.75
N SER A 368 47.93 25.82 0.21
CA SER A 368 47.35 26.03 1.55
C SER A 368 46.58 27.33 1.84
N GLY A 369 45.29 27.18 2.14
CA GLY A 369 44.63 27.89 3.24
C GLY A 369 44.35 26.90 4.37
N ALA A 370 44.59 27.28 5.63
CA ALA A 370 44.72 26.34 6.75
C ALA A 370 43.38 25.73 7.25
N LYS A 371 42.81 24.76 6.50
CA LYS A 371 41.87 23.79 7.07
C LYS A 371 42.62 22.88 8.05
N ARG A 372 42.02 22.61 9.22
CA ARG A 372 42.54 21.67 10.22
C ARG A 372 42.65 20.28 9.58
N SER A 373 43.87 19.79 9.38
CA SER A 373 44.12 18.51 8.70
C SER A 373 43.72 17.34 9.60
N GLY A 374 42.72 16.58 9.16
CA GLY A 374 42.11 15.49 9.90
C GLY A 374 40.65 15.30 9.48
N THR A 375 40.14 14.08 9.64
CA THR A 375 38.72 13.74 9.39
C THR A 375 37.83 14.47 10.37
N GLN A 376 37.06 15.46 9.90
CA GLN A 376 36.17 16.24 10.76
C GLN A 376 34.78 15.61 10.80
N PRO A 377 34.14 15.42 11.97
CA PRO A 377 32.79 14.87 12.07
C PRO A 377 31.79 15.64 11.21
N ALA A 378 30.88 14.91 10.58
CA ALA A 378 29.93 15.43 9.60
C ALA A 378 28.70 14.51 9.51
N VAL A 379 27.72 14.89 8.69
CA VAL A 379 26.56 14.05 8.37
C VAL A 379 26.41 13.84 6.87
N HIS A 380 26.28 12.59 6.43
CA HIS A 380 25.93 12.21 5.06
C HIS A 380 24.41 12.32 4.88
N LEU A 381 23.96 13.22 4.00
CA LEU A 381 22.54 13.57 3.82
C LEU A 381 21.88 12.91 2.59
N ALA A 382 22.65 12.60 1.55
CA ALA A 382 22.20 11.87 0.35
C ALA A 382 23.38 11.55 -0.59
N SER A 383 23.16 10.66 -1.56
CA SER A 383 24.08 10.36 -2.65
C SER A 383 23.40 10.52 -4.01
N TYR A 384 24.03 11.25 -4.94
CA TYR A 384 23.44 11.65 -6.22
C TYR A 384 24.26 11.15 -7.42
N ARG A 385 23.64 11.07 -8.61
CA ARG A 385 24.33 10.70 -9.86
C ARG A 385 25.10 11.85 -10.54
N SER A 386 24.98 13.09 -10.04
CA SER A 386 25.74 14.24 -10.54
C SER A 386 25.90 15.33 -9.47
N GLN A 387 26.94 16.15 -9.62
CA GLN A 387 27.24 17.26 -8.71
C GLN A 387 26.07 18.27 -8.65
N ASN A 388 25.58 18.73 -9.80
CA ASN A 388 24.44 19.65 -9.90
C ASN A 388 23.15 19.11 -9.24
N ALA A 389 23.00 17.78 -9.10
CA ALA A 389 21.90 17.19 -8.35
C ALA A 389 22.14 17.22 -6.83
N ALA A 390 23.39 17.05 -6.37
CA ALA A 390 23.78 17.24 -4.98
C ALA A 390 23.63 18.69 -4.53
N ASP A 391 23.98 19.66 -5.37
CA ASP A 391 23.86 21.09 -5.05
C ASP A 391 22.38 21.51 -4.88
N ARG A 392 21.49 21.03 -5.78
CA ARG A 392 20.04 21.21 -5.64
C ARG A 392 19.49 20.48 -4.42
N GLY A 393 19.97 19.26 -4.16
CA GLY A 393 19.64 18.47 -2.98
C GLY A 393 19.96 19.19 -1.68
N TRP A 394 21.16 19.77 -1.58
CA TRP A 394 21.56 20.61 -0.45
C TRP A 394 20.62 21.81 -0.25
N ALA A 395 20.31 22.56 -1.32
CA ALA A 395 19.40 23.69 -1.25
C ALA A 395 17.97 23.29 -0.82
N GLN A 396 17.52 22.07 -1.17
CA GLN A 396 16.24 21.51 -0.72
C GLN A 396 16.28 21.11 0.76
N VAL A 397 17.26 20.30 1.17
CA VAL A 397 17.35 19.74 2.53
C VAL A 397 17.67 20.84 3.57
N LYS A 398 18.51 21.83 3.24
CA LYS A 398 18.76 23.01 4.09
C LYS A 398 17.51 23.87 4.26
N ARG A 399 16.67 24.02 3.23
CA ARG A 399 15.38 24.74 3.32
C ARG A 399 14.34 24.00 4.15
N ALA A 400 14.36 22.66 4.15
CA ALA A 400 13.48 21.84 4.99
C ALA A 400 13.90 21.84 6.48
N HIS A 401 15.20 22.00 6.76
CA HIS A 401 15.76 21.88 8.11
C HIS A 401 16.73 23.03 8.48
N PRO A 402 16.31 24.31 8.39
CA PRO A 402 17.20 25.46 8.61
C PRO A 402 17.77 25.49 10.03
N THR A 403 17.03 25.01 11.03
CA THR A 403 17.48 24.94 12.44
C THR A 403 18.45 23.80 12.75
N LEU A 404 18.73 22.91 11.80
CA LEU A 404 19.66 21.78 11.97
C LEU A 404 20.85 21.85 10.99
N LEU A 405 20.68 22.55 9.85
CA LEU A 405 21.65 22.62 8.76
C LEU A 405 21.99 24.08 8.36
N GLY A 406 21.48 25.07 9.10
CA GLY A 406 21.68 26.51 8.88
C GLY A 406 23.15 26.91 8.88
N ASP A 407 23.88 26.49 9.89
CA ASP A 407 25.29 26.87 10.09
C ASP A 407 26.28 25.90 9.43
N LEU A 408 25.79 24.76 8.92
CA LEU A 408 26.64 23.75 8.28
C LEU A 408 26.94 24.12 6.81
N THR A 409 28.14 23.73 6.36
CA THR A 409 28.60 23.83 4.97
C THR A 409 28.46 22.48 4.26
N PRO A 410 28.14 22.46 2.95
CA PRO A 410 28.12 21.24 2.16
C PRO A 410 29.53 20.82 1.73
N GLU A 411 29.77 19.51 1.68
CA GLU A 411 30.91 18.90 0.97
C GLU A 411 30.36 17.79 0.07
N VAL A 412 30.64 17.86 -1.24
CA VAL A 412 30.20 16.86 -2.21
C VAL A 412 31.41 16.02 -2.62
N SER A 413 31.62 14.88 -1.95
CA SER A 413 32.73 13.97 -2.29
C SER A 413 32.31 13.02 -3.42
N LYS A 414 33.06 13.04 -4.53
CA LYS A 414 32.92 12.08 -5.63
C LYS A 414 33.42 10.71 -5.15
N VAL A 415 32.58 9.68 -5.24
CA VAL A 415 32.91 8.29 -4.90
C VAL A 415 32.62 7.42 -6.11
N ASP A 416 33.63 6.69 -6.59
CA ASP A 416 33.41 5.61 -7.56
C ASP A 416 33.05 4.34 -6.77
N MET A 417 31.92 3.71 -7.10
CA MET A 417 31.46 2.47 -6.46
C MET A 417 31.85 1.21 -7.26
N GLY A 418 32.74 1.36 -8.25
CA GLY A 418 33.27 0.27 -9.06
C GLY A 418 32.43 -0.05 -10.30
N GLN A 419 32.96 -0.98 -11.11
CA GLN A 419 32.36 -1.41 -12.37
C GLN A 419 30.90 -1.86 -12.16
N GLY A 420 29.97 -1.27 -12.91
CA GLY A 420 28.53 -1.51 -12.83
C GLY A 420 27.75 -0.52 -11.95
N LYS A 421 28.34 0.02 -10.87
CA LYS A 421 27.65 0.98 -9.98
C LYS A 421 27.94 2.43 -10.38
N GLY A 422 29.17 2.71 -10.82
CA GLY A 422 29.58 3.99 -11.37
C GLY A 422 29.77 5.11 -10.33
N ILE A 423 29.87 6.34 -10.82
CA ILE A 423 30.21 7.52 -10.03
C ILE A 423 28.98 8.04 -9.28
N PHE A 424 29.12 8.22 -7.98
CA PHE A 424 28.18 8.93 -7.12
C PHE A 424 28.81 10.17 -6.48
N TYR A 425 27.95 11.13 -6.16
CA TYR A 425 28.29 12.41 -5.53
C TYR A 425 27.63 12.44 -4.16
N ARG A 426 28.44 12.16 -3.12
CA ARG A 426 27.98 11.98 -1.74
C ARG A 426 27.92 13.35 -1.05
N LEU A 427 26.71 13.82 -0.76
CA LEU A 427 26.47 15.08 -0.06
C LEU A 427 26.65 14.89 1.45
N LYS A 428 27.71 15.49 1.99
CA LYS A 428 27.96 15.64 3.41
C LYS A 428 27.64 17.07 3.86
N ALA A 429 27.34 17.26 5.14
CA ALA A 429 27.22 18.57 5.77
C ALA A 429 27.97 18.62 7.10
N GLY A 430 28.66 19.74 7.35
CA GLY A 430 29.52 19.93 8.52
C GLY A 430 30.40 21.19 8.38
N PRO A 431 31.54 21.27 9.08
CA PRO A 431 32.01 20.32 10.09
C PRO A 431 31.18 20.36 11.37
N LEU A 432 31.31 19.34 12.20
CA LEU A 432 30.65 19.20 13.50
C LEU A 432 31.69 19.00 14.61
N ASN A 433 31.32 19.38 15.83
CA ASN A 433 32.23 19.41 16.98
C ASN A 433 32.56 18.01 17.56
N SER A 434 31.72 17.01 17.29
CA SER A 434 31.92 15.62 17.75
C SER A 434 31.03 14.64 16.98
N ASP A 435 31.36 13.34 17.05
CA ASP A 435 30.54 12.27 16.47
C ASP A 435 29.18 12.16 17.16
N ALA A 436 29.11 12.47 18.45
CA ALA A 436 27.84 12.58 19.18
C ALA A 436 26.94 13.68 18.59
N ALA A 437 27.50 14.84 18.21
CA ALA A 437 26.74 15.89 17.54
C ALA A 437 26.23 15.45 16.14
N ALA A 438 27.01 14.64 15.41
CA ALA A 438 26.56 14.04 14.15
C ALA A 438 25.42 13.03 14.36
N ALA A 439 25.52 12.17 15.38
CA ALA A 439 24.45 11.24 15.75
C ALA A 439 23.15 11.98 16.15
N ASP A 440 23.27 13.01 16.98
CA ASP A 440 22.15 13.86 17.43
C ASP A 440 21.42 14.55 16.27
N ILE A 441 22.17 15.15 15.35
CA ILE A 441 21.61 15.79 14.15
C ILE A 441 20.92 14.73 13.28
N CYS A 442 21.53 13.55 13.11
CA CYS A 442 20.90 12.47 12.37
C CYS A 442 19.64 11.90 13.04
N ALA A 443 19.57 11.81 14.36
CA ALA A 443 18.34 11.43 15.06
C ALA A 443 17.22 12.46 14.79
N LYS A 444 17.54 13.76 14.92
CA LYS A 444 16.61 14.88 14.70
C LYS A 444 16.13 14.99 13.24
N LEU A 445 16.97 14.59 12.27
CA LEU A 445 16.61 14.50 10.85
C LEU A 445 15.80 13.24 10.52
N LYS A 446 16.16 12.06 11.05
CA LYS A 446 15.40 10.81 10.85
C LYS A 446 13.97 10.90 11.39
N LEU A 447 13.76 11.57 12.53
CA LEU A 447 12.42 11.89 13.05
C LEU A 447 11.57 12.72 12.08
N ARG A 448 12.20 13.52 11.22
CA ARG A 448 11.56 14.31 10.15
C ARG A 448 11.52 13.57 8.80
N ARG A 449 11.80 12.26 8.78
CA ARG A 449 11.93 11.39 7.59
C ARG A 449 13.03 11.81 6.60
N GLN A 450 13.97 12.65 7.00
CA GLN A 450 15.16 12.98 6.21
C GLN A 450 16.27 11.96 6.48
N TYR A 451 16.85 11.40 5.42
CA TYR A 451 18.01 10.52 5.53
C TYR A 451 19.21 11.29 6.13
N CYS A 452 19.94 10.62 7.02
CA CYS A 452 21.16 11.12 7.63
C CYS A 452 21.97 9.96 8.21
N GLU A 453 23.28 9.92 7.95
CA GLU A 453 24.21 9.04 8.67
C GLU A 453 25.44 9.83 9.17
N PRO A 454 25.96 9.55 10.39
CA PRO A 454 27.25 10.07 10.82
C PRO A 454 28.35 9.72 9.82
N SER A 455 29.21 10.67 9.51
CA SER A 455 30.24 10.56 8.49
C SER A 455 31.38 11.54 8.78
N PHE A 456 32.37 11.61 7.89
CA PHE A 456 33.54 12.49 8.05
C PHE A 456 33.79 13.31 6.79
N MET A 457 34.08 14.60 6.98
CA MET A 457 34.52 15.53 5.93
C MET A 457 36.05 15.62 5.88
N GLY A 458 36.59 15.94 4.70
CA GLY A 458 38.04 15.99 4.48
C GLY A 458 38.75 14.65 4.28
N SER A 459 38.01 13.53 4.22
CA SER A 459 38.53 12.24 3.75
C SER A 459 38.65 12.25 2.21
N GLY A 460 39.82 12.64 1.70
CA GLY A 460 40.18 12.54 0.28
C GLY A 460 40.72 11.16 -0.07
#